data_AF-A0A4R5LQQ2-F1
#
_entry.id   AF-A0A4R5LQQ2-F1
#
_cell.length_a   1.000
_cell.length_b   1.000
_cell.length_c   1.000
_cell.angle_alpha   90.00
_cell.angle_beta   90.00
_cell.angle_gamma   90.00
#
_symmetry.space_group_name_H-M   'P 1'
#
loop_
_entity.id
_entity.type
_entity.pdbx_description
1 polymer ?
#
loop_
_entity_poly.entity_id
_entity_poly.type
_entity_poly.pdbx_seq_one_letter_code
_entity_poly.pdbx_strand_id
1 'polypeptide(L)'
;MTDTSHTGHTGDEAQEAANDMMTPAMRLLELQTQHRALDTRIHEMYQYPYQNQILLQRLKKEKLRLKDAIERLKDEMIPDLNA
;
A
#
# COMPACT_ATOMS: atom_id res chain seq x y z
N MET A 1 -29.52 -26.62 39.24
CA MET A 1 -28.37 -25.69 39.20
C MET A 1 -27.29 -26.33 38.36
N THR A 2 -27.14 -25.92 37.11
CA THR A 2 -26.05 -26.35 36.23
C THR A 2 -25.39 -25.09 35.70
N ASP A 3 -24.25 -24.78 36.29
CA ASP A 3 -23.27 -23.86 35.71
C ASP A 3 -22.55 -24.61 34.58
N THR A 4 -22.55 -24.03 33.39
CA THR A 4 -21.40 -24.15 32.49
C THR A 4 -21.36 -22.87 31.68
N SER A 5 -20.54 -21.94 32.16
CA SER A 5 -20.05 -20.81 31.38
C SER A 5 -19.13 -21.27 30.24
N HIS A 6 -18.93 -20.38 29.26
CA HIS A 6 -17.92 -20.40 28.19
C HIS A 6 -18.28 -21.23 26.94
N THR A 7 -18.55 -20.60 25.80
CA THR A 7 -17.54 -20.20 24.80
C THR A 7 -18.26 -19.23 23.84
N GLY A 8 -17.85 -17.97 23.67
CA GLY A 8 -16.58 -17.59 23.05
C GLY A 8 -16.83 -17.29 21.57
N HIS A 9 -17.23 -16.04 21.29
CA HIS A 9 -16.93 -15.28 20.07
C HIS A 9 -16.87 -16.07 18.74
N THR A 10 -18.02 -16.42 18.17
CA THR A 10 -18.18 -16.56 16.72
C THR A 10 -18.29 -15.13 16.18
N GLY A 11 -17.20 -14.54 15.72
CA GLY A 11 -16.67 -14.86 14.40
C GLY A 11 -17.26 -13.81 13.47
N ASP A 12 -16.50 -12.75 13.27
CA ASP A 12 -16.80 -11.54 12.50
C ASP A 12 -17.00 -11.86 10.99
N GLU A 13 -17.95 -12.75 10.66
CA GLU A 13 -18.26 -13.22 9.30
C GLU A 13 -19.18 -12.26 8.54
N ALA A 14 -19.13 -10.96 8.87
CA ALA A 14 -20.03 -9.95 8.31
C ALA A 14 -19.33 -8.91 7.41
N GLN A 15 -18.06 -9.12 7.05
CA GLN A 15 -17.33 -8.18 6.18
C GLN A 15 -16.96 -8.75 4.80
N GLU A 16 -17.60 -9.83 4.34
CA GLU A 16 -17.48 -10.34 2.97
C GLU A 16 -18.60 -9.86 2.04
N ALA A 17 -19.15 -8.68 2.32
CA ALA A 17 -20.08 -8.03 1.40
C ALA A 17 -19.37 -6.85 0.69
N ALA A 18 -19.08 -7.06 -0.59
CA ALA A 18 -18.83 -6.03 -1.60
C ALA A 18 -17.45 -5.34 -1.61
N ASN A 19 -16.36 -6.07 -1.86
CA ASN A 19 -15.17 -5.42 -2.44
C ASN A 19 -15.14 -5.67 -3.95
N ASP A 20 -15.32 -4.57 -4.68
CA ASP A 20 -15.18 -4.34 -6.11
C ASP A 20 -14.17 -5.25 -6.83
N MET A 21 -14.33 -5.45 -8.14
CA MET A 21 -13.63 -6.42 -9.01
C MET A 21 -12.09 -6.27 -9.13
N MET A 22 -11.44 -5.57 -8.20
CA MET A 22 -10.00 -5.42 -8.07
C MET A 22 -9.61 -5.70 -6.61
N THR A 23 -8.98 -6.85 -6.36
CA THR A 23 -8.53 -7.19 -5.00
C THR A 23 -7.52 -6.14 -4.50
N PRO A 24 -7.48 -5.86 -3.18
CA PRO A 24 -6.53 -4.90 -2.62
C PRO A 24 -5.07 -5.31 -2.88
N ALA A 25 -4.79 -6.61 -3.03
CA ALA A 25 -3.50 -7.12 -3.48
C ALA A 25 -3.15 -6.69 -4.92
N MET A 26 -4.13 -6.63 -5.81
CA MET A 26 -3.94 -6.20 -7.19
C MET A 26 -3.67 -4.69 -7.27
N ARG A 27 -4.36 -3.88 -6.45
CA ARG A 27 -4.05 -2.44 -6.29
C ARG A 27 -2.63 -2.21 -5.75
N LEU A 28 -2.20 -3.01 -4.78
CA LEU A 28 -0.83 -2.96 -4.25
C LEU A 28 0.21 -3.26 -5.35
N LEU A 29 -0.03 -4.29 -6.16
CA LEU A 29 0.86 -4.66 -7.25
C LEU A 29 0.95 -3.54 -8.31
N GLU A 30 -0.17 -2.92 -8.63
CA GLU A 30 -0.21 -1.80 -9.57
C GLU A 30 0.58 -0.59 -9.04
N LEU A 31 0.37 -0.22 -7.78
CA LEU A 31 1.12 0.84 -7.11
C LEU A 31 2.62 0.53 -7.04
N GLN A 32 3.01 -0.70 -6.74
CA GLN A 32 4.42 -1.13 -6.76
C GLN A 32 5.03 -1.05 -8.16
N THR A 33 4.27 -1.43 -9.19
CA THR A 33 4.70 -1.36 -10.59
C THR A 33 4.91 0.10 -11.01
N GLN A 34 3.95 0.97 -10.70
CA GLN A 34 4.06 2.42 -10.93
C GLN A 34 5.26 3.01 -10.19
N HIS A 35 5.47 2.64 -8.92
CA HIS A 35 6.63 3.07 -8.13
C HIS A 35 7.95 2.63 -8.77
N ARG A 36 8.06 1.38 -9.25
CA ARG A 36 9.26 0.89 -9.97
C ARG A 36 9.52 1.64 -11.28
N ALA A 37 8.47 1.93 -12.04
CA ALA A 37 8.58 2.73 -13.27
C ALA A 37 9.08 4.15 -12.95
N LEU A 38 8.54 4.77 -11.89
CA LEU A 38 8.97 6.08 -11.44
C LEU A 38 10.44 6.07 -10.98
N ASP A 39 10.86 5.02 -10.28
CA ASP A 39 12.24 4.86 -9.82
C ASP A 39 13.23 4.75 -10.98
N THR A 40 12.88 3.97 -12.00
CA THR A 40 13.67 3.86 -13.24
C THR A 40 13.81 5.21 -13.92
N ARG A 41 12.70 5.95 -14.05
CA ARG A 41 12.71 7.28 -14.67
C ARG A 41 13.51 8.30 -13.86
N ILE A 42 13.47 8.23 -12.53
CA ILE A 42 14.35 9.02 -11.66
C ILE A 42 15.82 8.67 -11.92
N HIS A 43 16.16 7.39 -12.03
CA HIS A 43 17.52 6.92 -12.28
C HIS A 43 18.07 7.42 -13.64
N GLU A 44 17.25 7.42 -14.68
CA GLU A 44 17.61 8.00 -15.99
C GLU A 44 17.83 9.51 -15.88
N MET A 45 16.98 10.22 -15.13
CA MET A 45 17.11 11.67 -14.93
C MET A 45 18.36 12.04 -14.12
N TYR A 46 18.86 11.14 -13.28
CA TYR A 46 20.14 11.30 -12.58
C TYR A 46 21.36 11.34 -13.51
N GLN A 47 21.24 10.88 -14.76
CA GLN A 47 22.30 11.01 -15.77
C GLN A 47 22.52 12.48 -16.19
N TYR A 48 21.49 13.33 -16.06
CA TYR A 48 21.53 14.76 -16.41
C TYR A 48 20.96 15.64 -15.28
N PRO A 49 21.64 15.71 -14.13
CA PRO A 49 21.08 16.29 -12.90
C PRO A 49 20.90 17.82 -13.00
N TYR A 50 21.74 18.50 -13.77
CA TYR A 50 21.69 19.96 -13.92
C TYR A 50 20.52 20.44 -14.80
N GLN A 51 20.07 19.64 -15.76
CA GLN A 51 18.95 19.98 -16.64
C GLN A 51 17.60 19.66 -16.00
N ASN A 52 17.56 18.65 -15.11
CA ASN A 52 16.32 18.07 -14.61
C ASN A 52 16.07 18.32 -13.12
N GLN A 53 16.78 19.23 -12.46
CA GLN A 53 16.72 19.42 -11.00
C GLN A 53 15.29 19.61 -10.44
N ILE A 54 14.47 20.46 -11.08
CA ILE A 54 13.07 20.68 -10.68
C ILE A 54 12.21 19.42 -10.91
N LEU A 55 12.43 18.74 -12.04
CA LEU A 55 11.72 17.52 -12.38
C LEU A 55 12.09 16.38 -11.42
N LEU A 56 13.37 16.26 -11.05
CA LEU A 56 13.88 15.30 -10.07
C LEU A 56 13.24 15.52 -8.69
N GLN A 57 13.11 16.78 -8.27
CA GLN A 57 12.42 17.13 -7.02
C GLN A 57 10.95 16.72 -7.05
N ARG A 58 10.24 16.96 -8.16
CA ARG A 58 8.85 16.52 -8.33
C ARG A 58 8.72 15.00 -8.31
N LEU A 59 9.55 14.30 -9.08
CA LEU A 59 9.54 12.83 -9.14
C LEU A 59 9.87 12.20 -7.79
N LYS A 60 10.83 12.75 -7.03
CA LYS A 60 11.12 12.30 -5.66
C LYS A 60 9.91 12.47 -4.73
N LYS A 61 9.21 13.60 -4.83
CA LYS A 61 8.00 13.85 -4.04
C LYS A 61 6.89 12.88 -4.43
N GLU A 62 6.71 12.61 -5.71
CA GLU A 62 5.72 11.66 -6.22
C GLU A 62 6.06 10.22 -5.82
N LYS A 63 7.33 9.82 -5.89
CA LYS A 63 7.84 8.54 -5.37
C LYS A 63 7.53 8.37 -3.88
N LEU A 64 7.75 9.42 -3.08
CA LEU A 64 7.44 9.38 -1.65
C LEU A 64 5.93 9.18 -1.41
N ARG A 65 5.07 9.88 -2.16
CA ARG A 65 3.61 9.71 -2.05
C ARG A 65 3.15 8.31 -2.47
N LEU A 66 3.74 7.73 -3.52
CA LEU A 66 3.50 6.36 -3.93
C LEU A 66 3.91 5.37 -2.83
N LYS A 67 5.06 5.58 -2.19
CA LYS A 67 5.51 4.77 -1.05
C LYS A 67 4.54 4.85 0.12
N ASP A 68 4.13 6.06 0.51
CA ASP A 68 3.15 6.32 1.57
C ASP A 68 1.80 5.65 1.28
N ALA A 69 1.33 5.72 0.03
CA ALA A 69 0.10 5.07 -0.40
C ALA A 69 0.20 3.53 -0.37
N ILE A 70 1.35 2.97 -0.77
CA ILE A 70 1.63 1.54 -0.64
C ILE A 70 1.66 1.14 0.83
N GLU A 71 2.31 1.92 1.70
CA GLU A 71 2.39 1.65 3.13
C GLU A 71 1.02 1.69 3.80
N ARG A 72 0.19 2.70 3.51
CA ARG A 72 -1.20 2.75 4.00
C ARG A 72 -2.05 1.57 3.52
N LEU A 73 -1.97 1.25 2.22
CA LEU A 73 -2.72 0.10 1.69
C LEU A 73 -2.24 -1.22 2.30
N LYS A 74 -0.94 -1.33 2.60
CA LYS A 74 -0.36 -2.48 3.30
C LYS A 74 -0.85 -2.57 4.75
N ASP A 75 -0.90 -1.44 5.45
CA ASP A 75 -1.34 -1.34 6.84
C ASP A 75 -2.83 -1.69 6.97
N GLU A 76 -3.67 -1.21 6.05
CA GLU A 76 -5.09 -1.61 5.95
C GLU A 76 -5.27 -3.10 5.64
N MET A 77 -4.32 -3.73 4.94
CA MET A 77 -4.37 -5.17 4.61
C MET A 77 -3.70 -6.07 5.66
N ILE A 78 -2.76 -5.54 6.45
CA ILE A 78 -1.94 -6.28 7.43
C ILE A 78 -1.93 -5.45 8.72
N PRO A 79 -3.01 -5.50 9.54
CA PRO A 79 -3.11 -4.71 10.77
C PRO A 79 -2.14 -5.13 11.89
N ASP A 80 -1.03 -5.84 11.61
CA ASP A 80 -0.19 -6.47 12.64
C ASP A 80 1.34 -6.34 12.42
N LEU A 81 1.83 -5.38 11.61
CA LEU A 81 3.29 -5.29 11.36
C LEU A 81 3.97 -3.97 11.74
N ASN A 82 3.30 -3.07 12.45
CA ASN A 82 3.93 -1.94 13.11
C ASN A 82 3.57 -1.93 14.61
N ALA A 83 4.22 -2.80 15.38
CA ALA A 83 4.42 -2.69 16.82
C ALA A 83 5.92 -2.50 17.12
#